data_AF-A0A853BS21-F1
#
_entry.id   AF-A0A853BS21-F1
#
_cell.length_a   1.000
_cell.length_b   1.000
_cell.length_c   1.000
_cell.angle_alpha   90.00
_cell.angle_beta   90.00
_cell.angle_gamma   90.00
#
_symmetry.space_group_name_H-M   'P 1'
#
loop_
_entity.id
_entity.type
_entity.pdbx_description
1 polymer ?
#
loop_
_entity_poly.entity_id
_entity_poly.type
_entity_poly.pdbx_seq_one_letter_code
_entity_poly.pdbx_strand_id
1 'polypeptide(L)'
;MTDPRLTPDDERFYTTAPITVVYDVFAETANRLTGRYVHLAEHAATEAEHEDWKAKIFDLRDERRAVDPDDKDALIAHIRRWRAETDALESRR
;
A
#
# COMPACT_ATOMS: atom_id res chain seq x y z
N MET A 1 9.77 15.56 12.28
CA MET A 1 8.30 15.46 12.48
C MET A 1 7.92 14.05 12.06
N THR A 2 7.76 13.16 13.04
CA THR A 2 7.65 11.71 12.82
C THR A 2 6.19 11.36 12.56
N ASP A 3 5.91 10.67 11.45
CA ASP A 3 4.57 10.20 11.10
C ASP A 3 4.13 9.10 12.09
N PRO A 4 2.98 9.24 12.78
CA PRO A 4 2.55 8.33 13.85
C PRO A 4 2.21 6.90 13.39
N ARG A 5 2.38 6.57 12.11
CA ARG A 5 2.05 5.25 11.53
C ARG A 5 3.26 4.36 11.25
N LEU A 6 4.46 4.81 11.63
CA LEU A 6 5.63 3.96 11.73
C LEU A 6 6.07 3.92 13.17
N THR A 7 6.38 2.72 13.66
CA THR A 7 7.13 2.66 14.91
C THR A 7 8.51 3.29 14.66
N PRO A 8 9.15 3.87 15.69
CA PRO A 8 10.54 4.33 15.59
C PRO A 8 11.52 3.24 15.09
N ASP A 9 11.10 1.97 15.15
CA ASP A 9 11.83 0.82 14.64
C ASP A 9 11.68 0.64 13.13
N ASP A 10 10.49 0.88 12.56
CA ASP A 10 10.31 0.82 11.11
C ASP A 10 11.11 1.91 10.39
N GLU A 11 11.16 3.13 10.94
CA GLU A 11 11.92 4.22 10.33
C GLU A 11 13.43 3.93 10.33
N ARG A 12 13.96 3.37 11.42
CA ARG A 12 15.35 2.91 11.49
C ARG A 12 15.63 1.72 10.58
N PHE A 13 14.67 0.81 10.43
CA PHE A 13 14.76 -0.31 9.51
C PHE A 13 14.89 0.19 8.07
N TYR A 14 13.99 1.05 7.61
CA TYR A 14 14.04 1.52 6.23
C TYR A 14 15.28 2.35 5.93
N THR A 15 15.78 3.19 6.84
CA THR A 15 17.01 3.95 6.60
C THR A 15 18.23 3.04 6.40
N THR A 16 18.35 1.96 7.18
CA THR A 16 19.53 1.08 7.15
C THR A 16 19.42 -0.11 6.19
N ALA A 17 18.20 -0.48 5.78
CA ALA A 17 17.97 -1.61 4.86
C ALA A 17 18.53 -1.36 3.45
N PRO A 18 18.99 -2.41 2.75
CA PRO A 18 19.27 -2.35 1.31
C PRO A 18 18.03 -1.91 0.53
N ILE A 19 18.21 -1.18 -0.57
CA ILE A 19 17.09 -0.69 -1.38
C ILE A 19 16.20 -1.81 -1.93
N THR A 20 16.80 -2.95 -2.26
CA THR A 20 16.08 -4.15 -2.70
C THR A 20 15.08 -4.65 -1.64
N VAL A 21 15.47 -4.63 -0.36
CA VAL A 21 14.58 -5.00 0.75
C VAL A 21 13.44 -4.01 0.88
N VAL A 22 13.71 -2.71 0.72
CA VAL A 22 12.65 -1.69 0.74
C VAL A 22 11.69 -1.87 -0.43
N TYR A 23 12.20 -2.19 -1.61
CA TYR A 23 11.38 -2.50 -2.78
C TYR A 23 10.52 -3.76 -2.58
N ASP A 24 11.05 -4.82 -1.97
CA ASP A 24 10.28 -6.02 -1.66
C ASP A 24 9.11 -5.71 -0.71
N VAL A 25 9.37 -4.94 0.35
CA VAL A 25 8.30 -4.49 1.28
C VAL A 25 7.27 -3.61 0.58
N PHE A 26 7.71 -2.74 -0.34
CA PHE A 26 6.83 -1.93 -1.18
C PHE A 26 5.91 -2.81 -2.06
N ALA A 27 6.49 -3.81 -2.75
CA ALA A 27 5.74 -4.72 -3.59
C ALA A 27 4.75 -5.58 -2.79
N GLU A 28 5.18 -6.09 -1.62
CA GLU A 28 4.32 -6.85 -0.71
C GLU A 28 3.15 -5.99 -0.19
N THR A 29 3.43 -4.76 0.23
CA THR A 29 2.41 -3.83 0.71
C THR A 29 1.36 -3.55 -0.36
N ALA A 30 1.77 -3.32 -1.61
CA ALA A 30 0.85 -3.16 -2.73
C ALA A 30 0.00 -4.41 -2.98
N ASN A 31 0.60 -5.60 -2.90
CA ASN A 31 -0.11 -6.86 -3.08
C ASN A 31 -1.16 -7.08 -1.98
N ARG A 32 -0.84 -6.76 -0.71
CA ARG A 32 -1.80 -6.87 0.40
C ARG A 32 -3.00 -5.94 0.19
N LEU A 33 -2.76 -4.68 -0.16
CA LEU A 33 -3.83 -3.73 -0.41
C LEU A 33 -4.68 -4.14 -1.63
N THR A 34 -4.04 -4.64 -2.69
CA THR A 34 -4.74 -5.20 -3.86
C THR A 34 -5.66 -6.35 -3.44
N GLY A 35 -5.17 -7.30 -2.64
CA GLY A 35 -5.99 -8.40 -2.13
C GLY A 35 -7.18 -7.91 -1.31
N ARG A 36 -7.01 -6.84 -0.52
CA ARG A 36 -8.12 -6.23 0.22
C ARG A 36 -9.17 -5.62 -0.70
N TYR A 37 -8.77 -4.90 -1.75
CA TYR A 37 -9.71 -4.37 -2.73
C TYR A 37 -10.44 -5.47 -3.50
N VAL A 38 -9.74 -6.53 -3.91
CA VAL A 38 -10.37 -7.69 -4.57
C VAL A 38 -11.44 -8.30 -3.67
N HIS A 39 -11.11 -8.54 -2.39
CA HIS A 39 -12.10 -9.07 -1.45
C HIS A 39 -13.32 -8.16 -1.29
N LEU A 40 -13.13 -6.84 -1.20
CA LEU A 40 -14.24 -5.88 -1.11
C LEU A 40 -15.07 -5.85 -2.39
N ALA A 41 -14.44 -5.95 -3.55
CA ALA A 41 -15.12 -6.05 -4.85
C ALA A 41 -16.00 -7.32 -4.89
N GLU A 42 -15.46 -8.48 -4.51
CA GLU A 42 -16.19 -9.76 -4.49
C GLU A 42 -17.39 -9.77 -3.53
N HIS A 43 -17.37 -8.92 -2.50
CA HIS A 43 -18.43 -8.82 -1.47
C HIS A 43 -19.26 -7.54 -1.59
N ALA A 44 -19.13 -6.79 -2.69
CA ALA A 44 -19.85 -5.56 -2.91
C ALA A 44 -21.37 -5.81 -2.99
N ALA A 45 -22.17 -4.91 -2.40
CA ALA A 45 -23.63 -5.04 -2.41
C ALA A 45 -24.25 -4.59 -3.74
N THR A 46 -23.51 -3.82 -4.54
CA THR A 46 -23.96 -3.25 -5.80
C THR A 46 -22.87 -3.31 -6.86
N GLU A 47 -23.27 -3.29 -8.14
CA GLU A 47 -22.31 -3.21 -9.24
C GLU A 47 -21.50 -1.91 -9.21
N ALA A 48 -22.10 -0.79 -8.78
CA ALA A 48 -21.40 0.48 -8.65
C ALA A 48 -20.24 0.38 -7.64
N GLU A 49 -20.49 -0.21 -6.47
CA GLU A 49 -19.46 -0.45 -5.46
C GLU A 49 -18.38 -1.43 -5.95
N HIS A 50 -18.77 -2.46 -6.70
CA HIS A 50 -17.84 -3.39 -7.33
C HIS A 50 -16.90 -2.69 -8.32
N GLU A 51 -17.43 -1.83 -9.19
CA GLU A 51 -16.65 -1.04 -10.14
C GLU A 51 -15.73 -0.02 -9.43
N ASP A 52 -16.19 0.61 -8.36
CA ASP A 52 -15.36 1.51 -7.55
C ASP A 52 -14.13 0.78 -6.97
N TRP A 53 -14.30 -0.44 -6.46
CA TRP A 53 -13.19 -1.24 -5.95
C TRP A 53 -12.25 -1.70 -7.08
N LYS A 54 -12.78 -2.05 -8.26
CA LYS A 54 -11.92 -2.35 -9.43
C LYS A 54 -11.09 -1.15 -9.87
N ALA A 55 -11.69 0.04 -9.92
CA ALA A 55 -10.98 1.26 -10.27
C ALA A 55 -9.76 1.47 -9.36
N LYS A 56 -9.95 1.29 -8.04
CA LYS A 56 -8.84 1.37 -7.07
C LYS A 56 -7.74 0.34 -7.27
N ILE A 57 -8.07 -0.87 -7.73
CA ILE A 57 -7.06 -1.89 -8.08
C ILE A 57 -6.21 -1.40 -9.26
N PHE A 58 -6.84 -0.82 -10.29
CA PHE A 58 -6.12 -0.29 -11.44
C PHE A 58 -5.26 0.92 -11.07
N ASP A 59 -5.80 1.85 -10.29
CA ASP A 59 -5.07 3.03 -9.82
C ASP A 59 -3.83 2.60 -9.01
N LEU A 60 -3.99 1.68 -8.06
CA LEU A 60 -2.87 1.16 -7.26
C LEU A 60 -1.79 0.50 -8.13
N ARG A 61 -2.22 -0.26 -9.16
CA ARG A 61 -1.28 -0.91 -10.09
C ARG A 61 -0.50 0.11 -10.91
N ASP A 62 -1.16 1.18 -11.34
CA ASP A 62 -0.53 2.21 -12.17
C ASP A 62 0.37 3.11 -11.32
N GLU A 63 -0.03 3.46 -10.09
CA GLU A 63 0.84 4.08 -9.10
C GLU A 63 2.10 3.25 -8.85
N ARG A 64 1.95 1.95 -8.59
CA ARG A 64 3.09 1.05 -8.34
C ARG A 64 4.09 1.04 -9.49
N ARG A 65 3.62 1.11 -10.73
CA ARG A 65 4.48 1.13 -11.94
C ARG A 65 5.19 2.46 -12.15
N ALA A 66 4.63 3.55 -11.62
CA ALA A 66 5.18 4.88 -11.80
C ALA A 66 6.30 5.21 -10.79
N VAL A 67 6.41 4.45 -9.70
CA VAL A 67 7.46 4.64 -8.69
C VAL A 67 8.80 4.11 -9.21
N ASP A 68 9.83 4.95 -9.14
CA ASP A 68 11.20 4.56 -9.43
C ASP A 68 11.70 3.54 -8.38
N PRO A 69 12.13 2.32 -8.77
CA PRO A 69 12.62 1.32 -7.83
C PRO A 69 13.89 1.73 -7.09
N ASP A 70 14.63 2.74 -7.58
CA ASP A 70 15.84 3.27 -6.93
C ASP A 70 15.56 4.52 -6.07
N ASP A 71 14.33 5.04 -6.06
CA ASP A 71 13.91 6.12 -5.17
C ASP A 71 13.38 5.56 -3.84
N LYS A 72 14.31 5.39 -2.91
CA LYS A 72 14.04 4.82 -1.58
C LYS A 72 13.00 5.64 -0.79
N ASP A 73 13.03 6.96 -0.90
CA ASP A 73 12.11 7.83 -0.17
C ASP A 73 10.69 7.74 -0.74
N ALA A 74 10.56 7.66 -2.08
CA ALA A 74 9.29 7.40 -2.74
C ALA A 74 8.70 6.04 -2.33
N LEU A 75 9.50 4.97 -2.36
CA LEU A 75 9.06 3.64 -1.92
C LEU A 75 8.52 3.66 -0.48
N ILE A 76 9.24 4.30 0.44
CA ILE A 76 8.83 4.42 1.85
C ILE A 76 7.53 5.21 1.98
N ALA A 77 7.38 6.32 1.25
CA ALA A 77 6.16 7.12 1.27
C ALA A 77 4.93 6.30 0.80
N HIS A 78 5.08 5.50 -0.25
CA HIS A 78 4.03 4.61 -0.73
C HIS A 78 3.70 3.49 0.26
N ILE A 79 4.72 2.84 0.85
CA ILE A 79 4.53 1.83 1.92
C ILE A 79 3.69 2.41 3.05
N ARG A 80 4.03 3.62 3.54
CA ARG A 80 3.30 4.30 4.62
C ARG A 80 1.83 4.51 4.26
N ARG A 81 1.58 5.09 3.08
CA ARG A 81 0.21 5.41 2.64
C ARG A 81 -0.64 4.14 2.48
N TRP A 82 -0.12 3.12 1.79
CA TRP A 82 -0.88 1.90 1.51
C TRP A 82 -1.11 1.02 2.74
N ARG A 83 -0.16 1.00 3.70
CA ARG A 83 -0.40 0.37 5.02
C ARG A 83 -1.54 1.07 5.76
N ALA A 84 -1.49 2.40 5.85
CA ALA A 84 -2.55 3.17 6.51
C ALA A 84 -3.93 2.95 5.88
N GLU A 85 -3.98 2.85 4.55
CA GLU A 85 -5.22 2.54 3.84
C GLU A 85 -5.70 1.12 4.12
N THR A 86 -4.81 0.13 4.11
CA THR A 86 -5.13 -1.26 4.47
C THR A 86 -5.73 -1.34 5.88
N ASP A 87 -5.07 -0.73 6.87
CA ASP A 87 -5.52 -0.72 8.27
C ASP A 87 -6.88 -0.04 8.42
N ALA A 88 -7.12 1.05 7.69
CA ALA A 88 -8.41 1.73 7.68
C ALA A 88 -9.52 0.86 7.08
N LEU A 89 -9.22 0.06 6.06
CA LEU A 89 -10.17 -0.89 5.46
C LEU A 89 -10.40 -2.13 6.33
N GLU A 90 -9.42 -2.55 7.11
CA GLU A 90 -9.54 -3.66 8.06
C GLU A 90 -10.31 -3.25 9.33
N SER A 91 -10.14 -2.01 9.79
CA SER A 91 -10.85 -1.46 10.96
C SER A 91 -12.33 -1.16 10.71
N ARG A 92 -12.78 -1.16 9.44
CA ARG A 92 -14.17 -0.96 9.02
C ARG A 92 -15.03 -2.22 9.10
N ARG A 93 -14.54 -3.28 9.73
CA ARG A 93 -15.20 -4.58 9.87
C ARG A 93 -16.29 -4.59 10.93
#